data_AF-A0A7H0GTF5-F1
#
_entry.id   AF-A0A7H0GTF5-F1
#
_cell.length_a   1.000
_cell.length_b   1.000
_cell.length_c   1.000
_cell.angle_alpha   90.00
_cell.angle_beta   90.00
_cell.angle_gamma   90.00
#
_symmetry.space_group_name_H-M   'P 1'
#
loop_
_entity.id
_entity.type
_entity.pdbx_description
1 polymer ?
#
loop_
_entity_poly.entity_id
_entity_poly.type
_entity_poly.pdbx_seq_one_letter_code
_entity_poly.pdbx_strand_id
1 'polypeptide(L)' 'MYYQLLIEEDEAPAAHQIVVAFEQRRAAPALHRCPRCGSLDTTPALRQAWWKRLFYAGTTLYACQQCGKEFSG' A
#
# COMPACT_ATOMS: atom_id res chain seq x y z
N MET A 1 5.41 -3.96 18.83
CA MET A 1 5.05 -2.54 19.00
C MET A 1 3.53 -2.46 18.95
N TYR A 2 2.89 -2.04 20.03
CA TYR A 2 1.44 -1.83 20.07
C TYR A 2 1.18 -0.32 20.14
N TYR A 3 0.14 0.12 19.45
CA TYR A 3 -0.32 1.51 19.49
C TYR A 3 -1.65 1.54 20.21
N GLN A 4 -1.80 2.40 21.20
CA GLN A 4 -3.05 2.65 21.90
C GLN A 4 -3.54 4.05 21.50
N LEU A 5 -4.71 4.10 20.88
CA LEU A 5 -5.38 5.36 20.55
C LEU A 5 -6.23 5.76 21.75
N LEU A 6 -5.93 6.93 22.31
CA LEU A 6 -6.78 7.57 23.32
C LEU A 6 -7.75 8.46 22.54
N ILE A 7 -9.03 8.10 22.57
CA ILE A 7 -10.13 8.85 21.98
C ILE A 7 -11.15 9.13 23.09
N GLU A 8 -11.78 10.30 23.05
CA GLU A 8 -12.88 10.60 23.96
C GLU A 8 -14.10 9.73 23.61
N GLU A 9 -14.92 9.42 24.61
CA GLU A 9 -16.01 8.45 24.49
C GLU A 9 -17.08 8.93 23.49
N ASP A 10 -17.31 10.23 23.41
CA ASP A 10 -18.23 10.88 22.48
C ASP A 10 -17.73 10.85 21.02
N GLU A 11 -16.41 10.79 20.81
CA GLU A 11 -15.79 10.65 19.49
C GLU A 11 -15.71 9.20 19.00
N ALA A 12 -15.92 8.21 19.88
CA ALA A 12 -15.83 6.79 19.56
C ALA A 12 -16.71 6.34 18.37
N PRO A 13 -17.96 6.82 18.20
CA PRO A 13 -18.78 6.46 17.04
C PRO A 13 -18.20 6.97 15.71
N ALA A 14 -17.61 8.18 15.71
CA ALA A 14 -16.98 8.76 14.52
C ALA A 14 -15.69 8.00 14.18
N ALA A 15 -14.88 7.67 15.18
CA ALA A 15 -13.68 6.85 15.02
C ALA A 15 -14.01 5.44 14.51
N HIS A 16 -15.10 4.83 14.97
CA HIS A 16 -15.52 3.49 14.55
C HIS A 16 -15.73 3.43 13.02
N GLN A 17 -16.38 4.42 12.43
CA GLN A 17 -16.59 4.47 10.98
C GLN A 17 -15.27 4.50 10.20
N ILE A 18 -14.28 5.24 10.72
CA ILE A 18 -12.94 5.33 10.12
C ILE A 18 -12.23 3.97 10.18
N VAL A 19 -12.29 3.29 11.33
CA VAL A 19 -11.68 1.97 11.52
C VAL A 19 -12.32 0.94 10.60
N VAL A 20 -13.65 0.89 10.53
CA VAL A 20 -14.37 -0.03 9.64
C VAL A 20 -14.00 0.22 8.18
N ALA A 21 -13.96 1.47 7.73
CA ALA A 21 -13.53 1.80 6.37
C ALA A 21 -12.08 1.40 6.10
N PHE A 22 -11.19 1.56 7.09
CA PHE A 22 -9.79 1.12 7.00
C PHE A 22 -9.69 -0.41 6.90
N GLU A 23 -10.40 -1.16 7.73
CA GLU A 23 -10.42 -2.62 7.72
C GLU A 23 -10.95 -3.17 6.39
N GLN A 24 -12.03 -2.60 5.85
CA GLN A 24 -12.58 -2.98 4.54
C GLN A 24 -11.55 -2.76 3.42
N ARG A 25 -10.81 -1.65 3.44
CA ARG A 25 -9.72 -1.39 2.48
C ARG A 25 -8.57 -2.37 2.62
N ARG A 26 -8.30 -2.87 3.83
CA ARG A 26 -7.23 -3.84 4.11
C ARG A 26 -7.64 -5.27 3.74
N ALA A 27 -8.93 -5.60 3.86
CA ALA A 27 -9.49 -6.89 3.49
C ALA A 27 -9.67 -7.07 1.97
N ALA A 28 -9.68 -5.96 1.21
CA ALA A 28 -9.62 -6.03 -0.24
C ALA A 28 -8.33 -6.75 -0.69
N PRO A 29 -8.37 -7.54 -1.79
CA PRO A 29 -7.17 -8.18 -2.33
C PRO A 29 -6.05 -7.16 -2.48
N ALA A 30 -4.82 -7.58 -2.20
CA ALA A 30 -3.64 -6.72 -2.16
C ALA A 30 -3.36 -6.09 -3.53
N LEU A 31 -4.10 -5.02 -3.85
CA LEU A 31 -3.81 -4.19 -4.99
C LEU A 31 -2.50 -3.49 -4.68
N HIS A 32 -1.50 -3.65 -5.56
CA HIS A 32 -0.20 -3.02 -5.42
C HIS A 32 -0.36 -1.51 -5.53
N ARG A 33 -0.62 -0.86 -4.38
CA ARG A 33 -0.72 0.59 -4.28
C ARG A 33 0.66 1.19 -4.33
N CYS A 34 0.81 2.24 -5.12
CA CYS A 34 2.06 2.98 -5.13
C CYS A 34 2.32 3.57 -3.74
N PRO A 35 3.47 3.29 -3.09
CA PRO A 35 3.78 3.81 -1.76
C PRO A 35 4.05 5.33 -1.75
N ARG A 36 4.18 5.97 -2.93
CA ARG A 36 4.43 7.41 -3.04
C ARG A 36 3.15 8.22 -3.21
N CYS A 37 2.24 7.79 -4.08
CA CYS A 37 1.02 8.56 -4.40
C CYS A 37 -0.28 7.84 -4.03
N GLY A 38 -0.22 6.58 -3.56
CA GLY A 38 -1.39 5.78 -3.20
C GLY A 38 -2.20 5.25 -4.40
N SER A 39 -1.79 5.54 -5.63
CA SER A 39 -2.48 5.11 -6.84
C SER A 39 -2.52 3.58 -6.97
N LEU A 40 -3.65 3.08 -7.47
CA LEU A 40 -3.88 1.68 -7.82
C LEU A 40 -3.42 1.35 -9.25
N ASP A 41 -3.11 2.38 -10.04
CA ASP A 41 -2.68 2.22 -11.43
C ASP A 41 -1.19 1.85 -11.47
N THR A 42 -0.94 0.55 -11.33
CA THR A 42 0.41 -0.03 -11.28
C THR A 42 0.53 -1.23 -12.20
N THR A 43 1.68 -1.36 -12.85
CA THR A 43 1.95 -2.41 -13.85
C THR A 43 3.27 -3.11 -13.53
N PRO A 44 3.39 -4.44 -13.71
CA PRO A 44 4.65 -5.14 -13.51
C PRO A 44 5.77 -4.60 -14.42
N ALA A 45 6.94 -4.32 -13.83
CA ALA A 45 8.13 -3.85 -14.54
C ALA A 45 8.97 -5.03 -15.04
N LEU A 46 8.69 -5.49 -16.26
CA LEU A 46 9.34 -6.68 -16.85
C LEU A 46 10.77 -6.40 -17.33
N ARG A 47 11.06 -5.17 -17.78
CA ARG A 47 12.37 -4.77 -18.33
C ARG A 47 13.23 -4.04 -17.30
N GLN A 48 13.48 -4.70 -16.19
CA GLN A 48 14.32 -4.18 -15.11
C GLN A 48 15.81 -4.41 -15.40
N ALA A 49 16.64 -3.44 -15.01
CA ALA A 49 18.10 -3.58 -15.05
C ALA A 49 18.55 -4.83 -14.28
N TRP A 50 19.64 -5.47 -14.74
CA TRP A 50 20.07 -6.77 -14.21
C TRP A 50 20.26 -6.77 -12.68
N TRP A 51 20.78 -5.68 -12.11
CA TRP A 51 21.04 -5.56 -10.67
C TRP A 51 19.74 -5.54 -9.84
N LYS A 52 18.62 -5.05 -10.42
CA LYS A 52 17.31 -5.06 -9.75
C LYS A 52 16.81 -6.49 -9.56
N ARG A 53 17.12 -7.39 -10.50
CA ARG A 53 16.77 -8.81 -10.35
C ARG A 53 17.47 -9.47 -9.17
N LEU A 54 18.67 -9.00 -8.81
CA LEU A 54 19.42 -9.49 -7.66
C LEU A 54 18.86 -8.88 -6.35
N PHE A 55 18.66 -7.56 -6.32
CA PHE A 55 18.24 -6.85 -5.11
C PHE A 55 16.78 -7.16 -4.73
N TYR A 56 15.91 -7.30 -5.73
CA TYR A 56 14.49 -7.59 -5.58
C TYR A 56 14.16 -9.05 -5.91
N ALA A 57 15.14 -9.96 -5.77
CA ALA A 57 14.95 -11.38 -6.00
C ALA A 57 13.78 -11.92 -5.16
N GLY A 58 12.89 -12.69 -5.79
CA GLY A 58 11.71 -13.24 -5.13
C GLY A 58 10.54 -12.26 -4.98
N THR A 59 10.67 -11.02 -5.46
CA THR A 59 9.58 -10.03 -5.47
C THR A 59 9.26 -9.57 -6.89
N THR A 60 8.04 -9.10 -7.12
CA THR A 60 7.65 -8.48 -8.39
C THR A 60 7.84 -6.97 -8.26
N LEU A 61 8.59 -6.37 -9.19
CA LEU A 61 8.67 -4.93 -9.31
C LEU A 61 7.45 -4.40 -10.06
N TYR A 62 6.87 -3.33 -9.55
CA TYR A 62 5.75 -2.61 -10.14
C TYR A 62 6.18 -1.18 -10.46
N ALA A 63 5.72 -0.67 -11.58
CA ALA A 63 5.83 0.74 -11.95
C ALA A 63 4.45 1.40 -11.80
N CYS A 64 4.40 2.52 -11.09
CA CYS A 64 3.19 3.32 -10.99
C CYS A 64 3.03 4.21 -12.24
N GLN A 65 1.89 4.11 -12.91
CA GLN A 65 1.61 4.88 -14.13
C GLN A 65 1.32 6.36 -13.83
N GLN A 66 0.89 6.68 -12.61
CA GLN A 66 0.55 8.05 -12.23
C GLN A 66 1.74 8.90 -11.79
N CYS A 67 2.72 8.31 -11.08
CA CYS A 67 3.88 9.06 -10.58
C CYS A 67 5.24 8.54 -11.10
N GLY A 68 5.23 7.50 -11.92
CA GLY A 68 6.44 6.88 -12.50
C GLY A 68 7.33 6.13 -11.51
N LYS A 69 6.94 6.03 -10.23
CA LYS A 69 7.77 5.35 -9.23
C LYS A 69 7.72 3.84 -9.40
N GLU A 70 8.89 3.21 -9.36
CA GLU A 70 9.04 1.76 -9.25
C GLU A 70 9.12 1.33 -7.78
N PHE A 71 8.50 0.20 -7.44
CA PHE A 71 8.50 -0.36 -6.09
C PHE A 71 8.30 -1.88 -6.12
N SER A 72 8.83 -2.61 -5.14
CA SER A 72 8.56 -4.04 -4.98
C SER A 72 7.22 -4.25 -4.27
N GLY A 73 6.43 -5.20 -4.76
CA GLY A 73 5.21 -5.68 -4.10
C GLY A 73 5.46 -6.80 -3.11
#